data_AF-A0A7R9WBR4-F1
#
_entry.id   AF-A0A7R9WBR4-F1
#
_cell.length_a   1.000
_cell.length_b   1.000
_cell.length_c   1.000
_cell.angle_alpha   90.00
_cell.angle_beta   90.00
_cell.angle_gamma   90.00
#
_symmetry.space_group_name_H-M   'P 1'
#
loop_
_entity.id
_entity.type
_entity.pdbx_description
1 polymer ?
#
loop_
_entity_poly.entity_id
_entity_poly.type
_entity_poly.pdbx_seq_one_letter_code
_entity_poly.pdbx_strand_id
1 'polypeptide(L)'
;MSPAQDAWSRPDIPLHALAMLKNKRPGIDPMDDGHVGPLTQLDDLKAKGHPLAYVGDVVGTGSSRKSATNSVLWFMGEDIPCVPNIRCGGVCLGGKIAPIFFNTME
;
A
#
# COMPACT_ATOMS: atom_id res chain seq x y z
N MET A 1 -3.65 -5.78 0.93
CA MET A 1 -3.23 -4.38 1.12
C MET A 1 -3.69 -3.82 2.46
N SER A 2 -4.89 -4.15 2.94
CA SER A 2 -5.34 -3.82 4.31
C SER A 2 -5.98 -5.07 4.93
N PRO A 3 -5.24 -5.88 5.73
CA PRO A 3 -5.78 -7.11 6.30
C PRO A 3 -6.87 -6.83 7.34
N ALA A 4 -7.82 -7.76 7.49
CA ALA A 4 -8.95 -7.60 8.41
C ALA A 4 -8.52 -7.64 9.90
N GLN A 5 -7.49 -8.43 10.23
CA GLN A 5 -6.95 -8.55 11.58
C GLN A 5 -6.37 -7.22 12.10
N ASP A 6 -5.93 -6.35 11.20
CA ASP A 6 -5.36 -5.04 11.52
C ASP A 6 -6.38 -3.91 11.31
N ALA A 7 -7.68 -4.20 11.25
CA ALA A 7 -8.70 -3.18 11.01
C ALA A 7 -8.71 -2.08 12.09
N TRP A 8 -8.28 -2.41 13.31
CA TRP A 8 -8.18 -1.50 14.44
C TRP A 8 -7.15 -0.38 14.24
N SER A 9 -6.09 -0.61 13.44
CA SER A 9 -5.03 0.38 13.20
C SER A 9 -5.29 1.29 12.01
N ARG A 10 -6.36 1.07 11.22
CA ARG A 10 -6.67 1.84 10.00
C ARG A 10 -6.65 3.37 10.13
N PRO A 11 -7.07 3.98 11.25
CA PRO A 11 -6.99 5.44 11.41
C PRO A 11 -5.56 5.96 11.46
N ASP A 12 -4.61 5.14 11.91
CA ASP A 12 -3.18 5.44 11.95
C ASP A 12 -2.52 4.88 10.68
N ILE A 13 -2.42 5.72 9.64
CA ILE A 13 -1.93 5.32 8.31
C ILE A 13 -0.49 4.77 8.36
N PRO A 14 0.49 5.45 8.98
CA PRO A 14 1.85 4.93 9.10
C PRO A 14 1.89 3.55 9.76
N LEU A 15 1.16 3.37 10.87
CA LEU A 15 1.10 2.10 11.57
C LEU A 15 0.42 1.02 10.73
N HIS A 16 -0.73 1.33 10.13
CA HIS A 16 -1.49 0.36 9.34
C HIS A 16 -0.75 -0.07 8.07
N ALA A 17 0.04 0.83 7.48
CA ALA A 17 0.84 0.52 6.29
C ALA A 17 1.85 -0.60 6.54
N LEU A 18 2.36 -0.78 7.77
CA LEU A 18 3.23 -1.90 8.12
C LEU A 18 2.58 -3.26 7.85
N ALA A 19 1.25 -3.37 7.91
CA ALA A 19 0.52 -4.61 7.63
C ALA A 19 0.31 -4.87 6.12
N MET A 20 0.71 -3.94 5.25
CA MET A 20 0.55 -4.09 3.80
C MET A 20 1.41 -5.24 3.28
N LEU A 21 0.76 -6.23 2.67
CA LEU A 21 1.42 -7.43 2.11
C LEU A 21 2.24 -8.24 3.14
N LYS A 22 1.90 -8.16 4.43
CA LYS A 22 2.57 -8.90 5.52
C LYS A 22 2.53 -10.43 5.38
N ASN A 23 1.56 -10.99 4.65
CA ASN A 23 1.48 -12.43 4.40
C ASN A 23 2.29 -12.77 3.14
N LYS A 24 3.26 -13.69 3.31
CA LYS A 24 4.17 -14.16 2.25
C LYS A 24 3.42 -14.66 1.01
N ARG A 25 3.95 -14.34 -0.16
CA ARG A 25 3.42 -14.74 -1.48
C ARG A 25 4.54 -14.69 -2.53
N PRO A 26 4.39 -15.32 -3.71
CA PRO A 26 5.40 -15.26 -4.76
C PRO A 26 5.82 -13.82 -5.08
N GLY A 27 7.13 -13.54 -5.07
CA GLY A 27 7.71 -12.23 -5.36
C GLY A 27 7.67 -11.21 -4.22
N ILE A 28 6.98 -11.48 -3.11
CA ILE A 28 6.91 -10.60 -1.95
C ILE A 28 7.44 -11.33 -0.71
N ASP A 29 8.51 -10.79 -0.14
CA ASP A 29 9.14 -11.30 1.07
C ASP A 29 8.91 -10.32 2.22
N PRO A 30 7.94 -10.59 3.11
CA PRO A 30 7.67 -9.74 4.27
C PRO A 30 8.87 -9.76 5.24
N MET A 31 9.06 -8.65 5.97
CA MET A 31 10.10 -8.57 7.01
C MET A 31 9.79 -9.49 8.20
N ASP A 32 8.50 -9.61 8.54
CA ASP A 32 7.97 -10.53 9.56
C ASP A 32 6.66 -11.12 9.03
N ASP A 33 6.67 -12.41 8.66
CA ASP A 33 5.54 -13.06 8.01
C ASP A 33 4.30 -13.07 8.92
N GLY A 34 3.22 -12.46 8.43
CA GLY A 34 1.98 -12.27 9.16
C GLY A 34 1.91 -11.00 10.03
N HIS A 35 3.01 -10.24 10.17
CA HIS A 35 3.06 -9.04 11.01
C HIS A 35 3.50 -7.78 10.26
N VAL A 36 4.63 -7.84 9.54
CA VAL A 36 5.25 -6.68 8.85
C VAL A 36 5.50 -6.99 7.38
N GLY A 37 5.05 -6.09 6.51
CA GLY A 37 5.21 -6.14 5.06
C GLY A 37 6.66 -6.08 4.56
N PRO A 38 6.85 -6.03 3.24
CA PRO A 38 8.15 -6.12 2.58
C PRO A 38 8.92 -4.78 2.59
N LEU A 39 9.19 -4.21 3.76
CA LEU A 39 9.83 -2.89 3.89
C LEU A 39 11.22 -2.84 3.23
N THR A 40 12.04 -3.86 3.47
CA THR A 40 13.38 -3.96 2.85
C THR A 40 13.31 -3.96 1.33
N GLN A 41 12.37 -4.72 0.74
CA GLN A 41 12.20 -4.73 -0.72
C GLN A 41 11.77 -3.36 -1.25
N LEU A 42 10.90 -2.65 -0.51
CA LEU A 42 10.48 -1.30 -0.89
C LEU A 42 11.64 -0.31 -0.84
N ASP A 43 12.48 -0.38 0.19
CA ASP A 43 13.64 0.49 0.33
C ASP A 43 14.71 0.22 -0.73
N ASP A 44 14.97 -1.06 -1.06
CA ASP A 44 15.87 -1.46 -2.16
C ASP A 44 15.38 -0.92 -3.51
N LEU A 45 14.07 -0.89 -3.73
CA LEU A 45 13.47 -0.32 -4.94
C LEU A 45 13.56 1.21 -4.95
N LYS A 46 13.30 1.88 -3.83
CA LYS A 46 13.46 3.34 -3.70
C LYS A 46 14.91 3.79 -3.91
N ALA A 47 15.87 2.99 -3.48
CA ALA A 47 17.30 3.27 -3.66
C ALA A 47 17.72 3.39 -5.13
N LYS A 48 16.91 2.88 -6.08
CA LYS A 48 17.14 3.05 -7.52
C LYS A 48 16.84 4.47 -8.03
N GLY A 49 16.28 5.36 -7.19
CA GLY A 49 16.10 6.77 -7.50
C GLY A 49 14.88 7.08 -8.38
N HIS A 50 13.91 6.17 -8.48
CA HIS A 50 12.68 6.37 -9.26
C HIS A 50 11.43 6.23 -8.37
N PRO A 51 10.34 6.95 -8.69
CA PRO A 51 9.04 6.72 -8.06
C PRO A 51 8.59 5.27 -8.26
N LEU A 52 7.94 4.71 -7.24
CA LEU A 52 7.39 3.36 -7.30
C LEU A 52 5.96 3.38 -7.84
N ALA A 53 5.62 2.36 -8.62
CA ALA A 53 4.25 2.09 -9.05
C ALA A 53 3.79 0.74 -8.48
N TYR A 54 2.57 0.69 -7.95
CA TYR A 54 1.95 -0.57 -7.54
C TYR A 54 1.38 -1.28 -8.76
N VAL A 55 1.82 -2.51 -9.03
CA VAL A 55 1.42 -3.27 -10.23
C VAL A 55 0.82 -4.62 -9.84
N GLY A 56 -0.29 -5.00 -10.47
CA GLY A 56 -0.85 -6.35 -10.33
C GLY A 56 -1.93 -6.68 -11.36
N ASP A 57 -2.17 -7.97 -11.60
CA ASP A 57 -3.15 -8.41 -12.61
C ASP A 57 -4.58 -8.00 -12.26
N VAL A 58 -4.95 -8.17 -10.98
CA VAL A 58 -6.25 -7.77 -10.44
C VAL A 58 -6.01 -6.97 -9.16
N VAL A 59 -6.44 -5.71 -9.14
CA VAL A 59 -6.16 -4.77 -8.04
C VAL A 59 -7.45 -4.25 -7.41
N GLY A 60 -7.44 -4.11 -6.08
CA GLY A 60 -8.49 -3.39 -5.35
C GLY A 60 -9.76 -4.20 -5.05
N THR A 61 -9.74 -5.51 -5.22
CA THR A 61 -10.86 -6.38 -4.83
C THR A 61 -11.00 -6.44 -3.30
N GLY A 62 -12.24 -6.44 -2.81
CA GLY A 62 -12.54 -6.47 -1.37
C GLY A 62 -13.14 -5.16 -0.84
N SER A 63 -13.41 -5.12 0.47
CA SER A 63 -14.18 -4.05 1.12
C SER A 63 -13.33 -2.90 1.65
N SER A 64 -12.05 -3.15 1.98
CA SER A 64 -11.20 -2.22 2.74
C SER A 64 -10.40 -1.30 1.83
N ARG A 65 -11.13 -0.50 1.03
CA ARG A 65 -10.58 0.21 -0.14
C ARG A 65 -9.79 1.46 0.24
N LYS A 66 -10.33 2.31 1.13
CA LYS A 66 -9.62 3.52 1.62
C LYS A 66 -8.33 3.19 2.36
N SER A 67 -8.36 2.26 3.32
CA SER A 67 -7.15 1.87 4.06
C SER A 67 -6.13 1.17 3.17
N ALA A 68 -6.58 0.37 2.19
CA ALA A 68 -5.68 -0.22 1.19
C ALA A 68 -4.99 0.84 0.32
N THR A 69 -5.74 1.84 -0.17
CA THR A 69 -5.18 2.99 -0.90
C THR A 69 -4.19 3.75 -0.03
N ASN A 70 -4.56 4.08 1.22
CA ASN A 70 -3.67 4.78 2.15
C ASN A 70 -2.35 4.04 2.36
N SER A 71 -2.35 2.71 2.50
CA SER A 71 -1.11 1.94 2.65
C SER A 71 -0.23 1.98 1.40
N VAL A 72 -0.82 1.92 0.20
CA VAL A 72 -0.07 2.06 -1.07
C VAL A 72 0.54 3.45 -1.16
N LEU A 73 -0.26 4.50 -0.96
CA LEU A 73 0.18 5.89 -1.03
C LEU A 73 1.19 6.25 0.07
N TRP A 74 1.10 5.60 1.23
CA TRP A 74 2.09 5.78 2.29
C TRP A 74 3.50 5.43 1.82
N PHE A 75 3.64 4.32 1.08
CA PHE A 75 4.96 3.88 0.61
C PHE A 75 5.38 4.45 -0.73
N MET A 76 4.43 4.78 -1.61
CA MET A 76 4.69 5.09 -3.03
C MET A 76 4.18 6.48 -3.46
N GLY A 77 3.47 7.19 -2.59
CA GLY A 77 2.98 8.54 -2.84
C GLY A 77 3.91 9.63 -2.33
N GLU A 78 3.40 10.85 -2.33
CA GLU A 78 4.09 12.08 -1.97
C GLU A 78 3.51 12.70 -0.71
N ASP A 79 4.36 13.40 0.06
CA ASP A 79 3.93 14.12 1.25
C ASP A 79 3.08 15.34 0.87
N ILE A 80 2.01 15.56 1.64
CA ILE A 80 1.15 16.73 1.48
C ILE A 80 1.67 17.84 2.41
N PRO A 81 1.98 19.05 1.90
CA PRO A 81 2.46 20.14 2.73
C PRO A 81 1.51 20.43 3.90
N CYS A 82 2.07 20.49 5.11
CA CYS A 82 1.35 20.79 6.36
C CYS A 82 0.28 19.76 6.77
N VAL A 83 0.20 18.59 6.13
CA VAL A 83 -0.73 17.52 6.51
C VAL A 83 0.06 16.28 6.94
N PRO A 84 0.20 16.02 8.25
CA PRO A 84 0.98 14.90 8.74
C PRO A 84 0.29 13.56 8.47
N ASN A 85 1.09 12.50 8.30
CA ASN A 85 0.65 11.11 8.24
C ASN A 85 -0.35 10.78 7.12
N ILE A 86 -0.47 11.63 6.10
CA ILE A 86 -1.30 11.42 4.91
C ILE A 86 -0.45 11.73 3.68
N ARG A 87 -0.54 10.87 2.66
CA ARG A 87 0.17 11.01 1.38
C ARG A 87 -0.80 10.92 0.21
N CYS A 88 -0.47 11.56 -0.90
CA CYS A 88 -1.27 11.57 -2.14
C CYS A 88 -0.43 11.18 -3.36
N GLY A 89 -1.02 11.23 -4.56
CA GLY A 89 -0.34 10.92 -5.81
C GLY A 89 -0.11 9.43 -6.01
N GLY A 90 1.12 9.05 -6.36
CA GLY A 90 1.49 7.67 -6.66
C GLY A 90 0.85 7.13 -7.95
N VAL A 91 1.26 5.94 -8.37
CA VAL A 91 0.75 5.29 -9.60
C VAL A 91 0.37 3.84 -9.29
N CYS A 92 -0.82 3.45 -9.72
CA CYS A 92 -1.29 2.06 -9.65
C CYS A 92 -1.65 1.56 -11.05
N LEU A 93 -0.99 0.50 -11.50
CA LEU A 93 -1.24 -0.16 -12.77
C LEU A 93 -1.88 -1.52 -12.52
N GLY A 94 -2.94 -1.84 -13.25
CA GLY A 94 -3.48 -3.20 -13.18
C GLY A 94 -4.24 -3.60 -14.42
N GLY A 95 -4.16 -4.90 -14.74
CA GLY A 95 -4.91 -5.48 -15.86
C GLY A 95 -6.42 -5.36 -15.66
N LYS A 96 -6.88 -5.49 -14.40
CA LYS A 96 -8.25 -5.18 -13.97
C LYS A 96 -8.23 -4.48 -12.62
N ILE A 97 -8.84 -3.30 -12.54
CA ILE A 97 -8.96 -2.51 -11.31
C ILE A 97 -10.43 -2.49 -10.88
N ALA A 98 -10.71 -2.83 -9.62
CA ALA A 98 -12.07 -2.78 -9.10
C ALA A 98 -12.61 -1.34 -9.09
N PRO A 99 -13.84 -1.05 -9.56
CA PRO A 99 -14.32 0.33 -9.77
C PRO A 99 -14.25 1.23 -8.53
N ILE A 100 -14.59 0.70 -7.35
CA ILE A 100 -14.55 1.51 -6.13
C ILE A 100 -13.11 1.80 -5.71
N PHE A 101 -12.18 0.88 -5.96
CA PHE A 101 -10.76 1.13 -5.70
C PHE A 101 -10.20 2.15 -6.68
N PHE A 102 -10.59 2.08 -7.95
CA PHE A 102 -10.27 3.09 -8.97
C PHE A 102 -10.69 4.50 -8.51
N ASN A 103 -11.96 4.69 -8.15
CA ASN A 103 -12.45 5.98 -7.64
C ASN A 103 -11.82 6.42 -6.32
N THR A 104 -11.20 5.52 -5.56
CA THR A 104 -10.49 5.88 -4.33
C THR A 104 -9.05 6.33 -4.62
N MET A 105 -8.49 5.89 -5.75
CA MET A 105 -7.14 6.23 -6.21
C MET A 105 -7.11 7.49 -7.10
N GLU A 106 -8.20 7.80 -7.80
CA GLU A 106 -8.41 9.04 -8.58
C GLU A 106 -8.49 10.28 -7.68
#